data_AF-A0A5E6N8P4-F1
#
_entry.id   AF-A0A5E6N8P4-F1
#
_cell.length_a   1.000
_cell.length_b   1.000
_cell.length_c   1.000
_cell.angle_alpha   90.00
_cell.angle_beta   90.00
_cell.angle_gamma   90.00
#
_symmetry.space_group_name_H-M   'P 1'
#
loop_
_entity.id
_entity.type
_entity.pdbx_description
1 polymer ?
#
loop_
_entity_poly.entity_id
_entity_poly.type
_entity_poly.pdbx_seq_one_letter_code
_entity_poly.pdbx_strand_id
1 'polypeptide(L)'
;MLAPERRAKNPSSSDIINGFSLDNDDSYNELQSDSSESNNTANGRNKDLSAIIKAKLTALNLSDYSVQMIRNRAEAMSCGGCHQNSNNAEIAPNVNWPMSGDFVHVDERGTLSPALTEQFLPARATILKDYLQKYKTLKKGEYRIYGADH
;
A
#
# COMPACT_ATOMS: atom_id res chain seq x y z
N MET A 1 11.08 0.64 -4.00
CA MET A 1 9.83 1.45 -4.14
C MET A 1 9.18 1.15 -5.49
N LEU A 2 8.27 0.17 -5.55
CA LEU A 2 7.45 -0.02 -6.74
C LEU A 2 6.32 0.99 -6.70
N ALA A 3 6.53 2.15 -7.33
CA ALA A 3 5.57 3.23 -7.52
C ALA A 3 4.23 2.70 -8.11
N PRO A 4 3.14 2.55 -7.32
CA PRO A 4 1.86 2.16 -7.90
C PRO A 4 1.36 3.18 -8.92
N GLU A 5 1.76 4.45 -8.79
CA GLU A 5 1.55 5.51 -9.79
C GLU A 5 2.14 5.21 -11.19
N ARG A 6 3.02 4.21 -11.32
CA ARG A 6 3.65 3.82 -12.60
C ARG A 6 3.13 2.50 -13.17
N ARG A 7 2.26 1.78 -12.46
CA ARG A 7 1.73 0.48 -12.93
C ARG A 7 0.59 0.62 -13.95
N ALA A 8 -0.07 1.77 -13.99
CA ALA A 8 -1.12 2.09 -14.94
C ALA A 8 -0.94 3.51 -15.49
N LYS A 9 -1.45 3.78 -16.70
CA LYS A 9 -1.35 5.10 -17.34
C LYS A 9 -2.07 6.20 -16.54
N ASN A 10 -3.09 5.81 -15.76
CA ASN A 10 -3.83 6.61 -14.78
C ASN A 10 -4.40 5.65 -13.70
N PRO A 11 -3.66 5.36 -12.62
CA PRO A 11 -4.15 4.44 -11.60
C PRO A 11 -5.29 5.07 -10.80
N SER A 12 -6.28 4.27 -10.41
CA SER A 12 -7.33 4.71 -9.51
C SER A 12 -6.78 4.93 -8.09
N SER A 13 -7.51 5.66 -7.24
CA SER A 13 -7.17 5.79 -5.81
C SER A 13 -7.00 4.43 -5.13
N SER A 14 -7.85 3.45 -5.49
CA SER A 14 -7.76 2.10 -4.93
C SER A 14 -6.52 1.36 -5.42
N ASP A 15 -6.09 1.54 -6.67
CA ASP A 15 -4.85 0.96 -7.19
C ASP A 15 -3.62 1.54 -6.48
N ILE A 16 -3.67 2.83 -6.16
CA ILE A 16 -2.62 3.52 -5.40
C ILE A 16 -2.55 2.95 -3.98
N ILE A 17 -3.68 2.95 -3.25
CA ILE A 17 -3.77 2.45 -1.87
C ILE A 17 -3.34 0.99 -1.76
N ASN A 18 -3.81 0.12 -2.66
CA ASN A 18 -3.53 -1.32 -2.60
C ASN A 18 -2.22 -1.73 -3.28
N GLY A 19 -1.57 -0.81 -4.01
CA GLY A 19 -0.35 -1.08 -4.75
C GLY A 19 0.93 -0.66 -4.02
N PHE A 20 0.84 0.02 -2.88
CA PHE A 20 2.02 0.37 -2.10
C PHE A 20 2.70 -0.87 -1.54
N SER A 21 4.01 -0.90 -1.72
CA SER A 21 4.91 -1.83 -1.06
C SER A 21 6.18 -1.08 -0.73
N LEU A 22 6.63 -1.22 0.52
CA LEU A 22 8.00 -0.89 0.87
C LEU A 22 8.86 -2.07 0.44
N ASP A 23 9.78 -1.79 -0.46
CA ASP A 23 10.82 -2.72 -0.88
C ASP A 23 12.04 -2.29 -0.07
N ASN A 24 12.05 -2.71 1.20
CA ASN A 24 13.17 -2.54 2.10
C ASN A 24 14.01 -3.83 2.07
N ASP A 25 15.31 -3.68 2.21
CA ASP A 25 16.16 -4.82 2.53
C ASP A 25 15.90 -5.17 4.01
N ASP A 26 15.79 -6.46 4.35
CA ASP A 26 15.55 -6.97 5.71
C ASP A 26 16.56 -6.43 6.75
N SER A 27 17.68 -5.86 6.30
CA SER A 27 18.68 -5.18 7.12
C SER A 27 18.25 -3.79 7.63
N TYR A 28 17.21 -3.17 7.07
CA TYR A 28 16.73 -1.85 7.50
C TYR A 28 15.45 -1.96 8.34
N ASN A 29 15.46 -1.23 9.46
CA ASN A 29 14.30 -1.08 10.33
C ASN A 29 13.19 -0.30 9.61
N GLU A 30 11.99 -0.90 9.54
CA GLU A 30 10.76 -0.35 8.91
C GLU A 30 10.10 0.75 9.73
N LEU A 31 10.92 1.64 10.30
CA LEU A 31 10.48 2.80 11.05
C LEU A 31 9.52 2.37 12.16
N GLN A 32 9.98 1.51 13.10
CA GLN A 32 9.22 1.04 14.27
C GLN A 32 8.45 2.19 14.95
N SER A 33 7.26 2.45 14.42
CA SER A 33 6.34 3.48 14.87
C SER A 33 5.33 2.72 15.68
N ASP A 34 5.23 3.01 16.96
CA ASP A 34 4.15 2.46 17.75
C ASP A 34 2.82 3.15 17.37
N SER A 35 1.75 2.71 17.98
CA SER A 35 0.42 3.25 17.75
C SER A 35 0.14 4.54 18.54
N SER A 36 1.15 5.14 19.19
CA SER A 36 1.00 6.45 19.82
C SER A 36 1.01 7.55 18.75
N GLU A 37 0.14 8.54 18.94
CA GLU A 37 0.10 9.71 18.04
C GLU A 37 1.41 10.51 18.06
N SER A 38 2.17 10.41 19.16
CA SER A 38 3.48 11.04 19.30
C SER A 38 4.58 10.41 18.44
N ASN A 39 4.40 9.16 18.02
CA ASN A 39 5.39 8.40 17.24
C ASN A 39 4.90 8.18 15.82
N ASN A 40 4.83 9.29 15.06
CA ASN A 40 4.36 9.30 13.67
C ASN A 40 5.50 9.72 12.75
N THR A 41 5.93 8.80 11.89
CA THR A 41 7.04 9.01 10.95
C THR A 41 6.77 10.17 9.99
N ALA A 42 5.49 10.42 9.65
CA ALA A 42 5.13 11.50 8.75
C ALA A 42 5.44 12.89 9.31
N ASN A 43 5.56 13.01 10.64
CA ASN A 43 5.88 14.26 11.33
C ASN A 43 7.38 14.55 11.41
N GLY A 44 8.25 13.63 10.98
CA GLY A 44 9.69 13.82 10.97
C GLY A 44 10.11 15.06 10.18
N ARG A 45 10.92 15.97 10.77
CA ARG A 45 11.28 17.27 10.16
C ARG A 45 12.75 17.39 9.72
N ASN A 46 13.43 16.28 9.44
CA ASN A 46 14.80 16.30 8.95
C ASN A 46 14.87 17.05 7.59
N LYS A 47 15.61 18.16 7.54
CA LYS A 47 15.70 19.04 6.36
C LYS A 47 16.44 18.39 5.20
N ASP A 48 17.46 17.58 5.49
CA ASP A 48 18.25 16.89 4.47
C ASP A 48 17.40 15.83 3.78
N LEU A 49 16.63 15.06 4.55
CA LEU A 49 15.67 14.11 4.02
C LEU A 49 14.59 14.79 3.15
N SER A 50 14.06 15.95 3.58
CA SER A 50 13.13 16.73 2.76
C SER A 50 13.74 17.13 1.42
N ALA A 51 15.00 17.57 1.42
CA ALA A 51 15.70 17.99 0.21
C ALA A 51 15.95 16.80 -0.74
N ILE A 52 16.35 15.64 -0.19
CA ILE A 52 16.54 14.41 -0.96
C ILE A 52 15.23 13.95 -1.62
N ILE A 53 14.13 13.92 -0.86
CA ILE A 53 12.81 13.54 -1.41
C ILE A 53 12.42 14.50 -2.52
N LYS A 54 12.52 15.82 -2.29
CA LYS A 54 12.19 16.83 -3.29
C LYS A 54 13.00 16.66 -4.57
N ALA A 55 14.31 16.47 -4.47
CA ALA A 55 15.19 16.25 -5.61
C ALA A 55 14.79 14.98 -6.39
N LYS A 56 14.41 13.90 -5.70
CA LYS A 56 13.93 12.66 -6.33
C LYS A 56 12.58 12.85 -7.03
N LEU A 57 11.64 13.56 -6.43
CA LEU A 57 10.35 13.88 -7.07
C LEU A 57 10.56 14.67 -8.38
N THR A 58 11.44 15.68 -8.35
CA THR A 58 11.81 16.43 -9.56
C THR A 58 12.45 15.53 -10.62
N ALA A 59 13.41 14.69 -10.25
CA ALA A 59 14.08 13.77 -11.19
C ALA A 59 13.12 12.74 -11.82
N LEU A 60 12.02 12.42 -11.14
CA LEU A 60 10.99 11.48 -11.61
C LEU A 60 9.84 12.17 -12.37
N ASN A 61 9.90 13.50 -12.55
CA ASN A 61 8.84 14.33 -13.12
C ASN A 61 7.49 14.19 -12.37
N LEU A 62 7.54 14.09 -11.04
CA LEU A 62 6.36 14.02 -10.17
C LEU A 62 6.13 15.37 -9.49
N SER A 63 5.85 16.41 -10.28
CA SER A 63 5.67 17.79 -9.77
C SER A 63 4.48 17.95 -8.83
N ASP A 64 3.44 17.14 -9.02
CA ASP A 64 2.19 17.24 -8.29
C ASP A 64 2.28 16.57 -6.90
N TYR A 65 3.40 15.89 -6.65
CA TYR A 65 3.67 15.21 -5.39
C TYR A 65 4.42 16.13 -4.44
N SER A 66 4.00 16.11 -3.17
CA SER A 66 4.69 16.82 -2.11
C SER A 66 5.60 15.90 -1.28
N VAL A 67 6.59 16.48 -0.61
CA VAL A 67 7.40 15.76 0.39
C VAL A 67 6.52 15.16 1.49
N GLN A 68 5.44 15.86 1.87
CA GLN A 68 4.53 15.38 2.91
C GLN A 68 3.74 14.15 2.44
N MET A 69 3.31 14.08 1.18
CA MET A 69 2.66 12.89 0.65
C MET A 69 3.57 11.65 0.73
N ILE A 70 4.86 11.81 0.43
CA ILE A 70 5.83 10.70 0.54
C ILE A 70 6.04 10.27 1.99
N ARG A 71 6.01 11.21 2.93
CA ARG A 71 6.07 10.93 4.37
C ARG A 71 4.81 10.23 4.88
N ASN A 72 3.64 10.69 4.45
CA ASN A 72 2.36 10.07 4.76
C ASN A 72 2.31 8.63 4.23
N ARG A 73 2.86 8.37 3.02
CA ARG A 73 3.03 7.00 2.51
C ARG A 73 3.93 6.14 3.39
N ALA A 74 5.05 6.70 3.84
CA ALA A 74 5.97 5.96 4.71
C ALA A 74 5.31 5.61 6.05
N GLU A 75 4.56 6.54 6.65
CA GLU A 75 3.78 6.26 7.86
C GLU A 75 2.66 5.25 7.61
N ALA A 76 1.92 5.37 6.51
CA ALA A 76 0.84 4.45 6.15
C ALA A 76 1.29 2.98 6.05
N MET A 77 2.57 2.77 5.76
CA MET A 77 3.20 1.45 5.65
C MET A 77 3.93 1.03 6.93
N SER A 78 4.02 1.89 7.95
CA SER A 78 4.56 1.55 9.27
C SER A 78 3.49 0.88 10.14
N CYS A 79 3.87 0.38 11.31
CA CYS A 79 2.88 -0.13 12.26
C CYS A 79 1.88 0.96 12.67
N GLY A 80 2.34 2.20 12.88
CA GLY A 80 1.48 3.37 13.16
C GLY A 80 0.46 3.67 12.07
N GLY A 81 0.78 3.40 10.80
CA GLY A 81 -0.13 3.57 9.66
C GLY A 81 -1.30 2.61 9.59
N CYS A 82 -1.14 1.40 10.14
CA CYS A 82 -2.24 0.45 10.34
C CYS A 82 -3.15 0.82 11.52
N HIS A 83 -2.76 1.83 12.29
CA HIS A 83 -3.54 2.42 13.38
C HIS A 83 -4.14 3.77 12.92
N GLN A 84 -4.35 4.72 13.83
CA GLN A 84 -4.98 6.01 13.54
C GLN A 84 -4.05 7.03 12.84
N ASN A 85 -2.73 6.85 12.86
CA ASN A 85 -1.77 7.90 12.48
C ASN A 85 -1.86 8.34 11.02
N SER A 86 -2.34 7.46 10.15
CA SER A 86 -2.53 7.75 8.71
C SER A 86 -3.99 8.02 8.34
N ASN A 87 -4.92 8.08 9.29
CA ASN A 87 -6.33 8.32 8.99
C ASN A 87 -6.50 9.61 8.18
N ASN A 88 -7.03 9.46 6.97
CA ASN A 88 -7.29 10.55 6.03
C ASN A 88 -6.05 11.37 5.62
N ALA A 89 -4.84 10.84 5.82
CA ALA A 89 -3.62 11.50 5.40
C ALA A 89 -3.50 11.45 3.86
N GLU A 90 -3.20 12.58 3.22
CA GLU A 90 -3.02 12.62 1.77
C GLU A 90 -1.71 11.94 1.38
N ILE A 91 -1.81 10.81 0.69
CA ILE A 91 -0.69 9.96 0.28
C ILE A 91 -0.33 10.17 -1.20
N ALA A 92 -1.24 10.68 -2.02
CA ALA A 92 -0.99 11.05 -3.41
C ALA A 92 -1.91 12.21 -3.78
N PRO A 93 -1.72 12.89 -4.92
CA PRO A 93 -2.60 13.97 -5.34
C PRO A 93 -4.06 13.53 -5.35
N ASN A 94 -4.89 14.12 -4.49
CA ASN A 94 -6.31 13.78 -4.31
C ASN A 94 -6.58 12.33 -3.89
N VAL A 95 -5.61 11.68 -3.23
CA VAL A 95 -5.75 10.33 -2.68
C VAL A 95 -5.38 10.35 -1.21
N ASN A 96 -6.37 10.05 -0.38
CA ASN A 96 -6.21 9.97 1.07
C ASN A 96 -6.15 8.51 1.50
N TRP A 97 -5.32 8.23 2.50
CA TRP A 97 -5.29 6.92 3.13
C TRP A 97 -6.62 6.66 3.85
N PRO A 98 -7.22 5.47 3.67
CA PRO A 98 -8.54 5.18 4.22
C PRO A 98 -8.52 5.11 5.74
N MET A 99 -9.65 5.43 6.38
CA MET A 99 -9.76 5.48 7.82
C MET A 99 -9.79 4.07 8.45
N SER A 100 -9.05 3.88 9.52
CA SER A 100 -9.27 2.81 10.49
C SER A 100 -10.59 3.01 11.26
N GLY A 101 -10.95 2.08 12.14
CA GLY A 101 -12.24 2.11 12.85
C GLY A 101 -12.24 3.16 13.96
N ASP A 102 -11.08 3.31 14.60
CA ASP A 102 -10.71 4.39 15.53
C ASP A 102 -9.18 4.27 15.72
N PHE A 103 -8.75 3.57 16.77
CA PHE A 103 -7.35 3.20 17.04
C PHE A 103 -6.88 1.99 16.23
N VAL A 104 -7.77 1.04 15.94
CA VAL A 104 -7.46 -0.23 15.24
C VAL A 104 -8.42 -0.49 14.07
N HIS A 105 -8.06 -1.43 13.21
CA HIS A 105 -8.89 -1.87 12.09
C HIS A 105 -10.06 -2.80 12.48
N VAL A 106 -9.98 -3.46 13.63
CA VAL A 106 -11.02 -4.36 14.15
C VAL A 106 -11.23 -4.05 15.62
N ASP A 107 -12.44 -3.68 16.00
CA ASP A 107 -12.77 -3.37 17.40
C ASP A 107 -12.98 -4.65 18.24
N GLU A 108 -13.16 -4.50 19.56
CA GLU A 108 -13.39 -5.62 20.49
C GLU A 108 -14.69 -6.40 20.22
N ARG A 109 -15.61 -5.84 19.42
CA ARG A 109 -16.86 -6.47 19.01
C ARG A 109 -16.74 -7.16 17.66
N GLY A 110 -15.59 -7.08 17.00
CA GLY A 110 -15.34 -7.63 15.66
C GLY A 110 -15.81 -6.73 14.52
N THR A 111 -16.15 -5.46 14.78
CA THR A 111 -16.52 -4.50 13.74
C THR A 111 -15.27 -4.16 12.91
N LEU A 112 -15.39 -4.29 11.59
CA LEU A 112 -14.31 -3.99 10.65
C LEU A 112 -14.33 -2.51 10.26
N SER A 113 -13.16 -1.90 10.13
CA SER A 113 -13.03 -0.51 9.70
C SER A 113 -13.40 -0.27 8.24
N PRO A 114 -13.73 0.98 7.85
CA PRO A 114 -13.92 1.36 6.44
C PRO A 114 -12.72 1.00 5.56
N ALA A 115 -11.49 1.21 6.04
CA ALA A 115 -10.29 0.79 5.31
C ALA A 115 -10.28 -0.72 4.96
N LEU A 116 -10.70 -1.58 5.89
CA LEU A 116 -10.79 -3.02 5.62
C LEU A 116 -11.92 -3.33 4.64
N THR A 117 -13.12 -2.84 4.88
CA THR A 117 -14.32 -3.24 4.14
C THR A 117 -14.40 -2.63 2.74
N GLU A 118 -13.87 -1.43 2.54
CA GLU A 118 -14.00 -0.67 1.29
C GLU A 118 -12.75 -0.72 0.41
N GLN A 119 -11.56 -0.86 0.99
CA GLN A 119 -10.31 -0.84 0.24
C GLN A 119 -9.59 -2.18 0.28
N PHE A 120 -9.26 -2.66 1.49
CA PHE A 120 -8.25 -3.70 1.61
C PHE A 120 -8.80 -5.10 1.34
N LEU A 121 -9.86 -5.53 2.04
CA LEU A 121 -10.41 -6.88 1.87
C LEU A 121 -10.95 -7.12 0.47
N PRO A 122 -11.67 -6.18 -0.19
CA PRO A 122 -12.10 -6.36 -1.57
C PRO A 122 -10.91 -6.60 -2.52
N ALA A 123 -9.84 -5.82 -2.40
CA ALA A 123 -8.65 -5.99 -3.23
C ALA A 123 -7.99 -7.38 -3.03
N ARG A 124 -7.83 -7.82 -1.77
CA ARG A 124 -7.25 -9.16 -1.49
C ARG A 124 -8.15 -10.29 -1.97
N ALA A 125 -9.48 -10.14 -1.86
CA ALA A 125 -10.43 -11.11 -2.37
C ALA A 125 -10.32 -11.27 -3.90
N THR A 126 -10.13 -10.17 -4.64
CA THR A 126 -9.89 -10.20 -6.09
C THR A 126 -8.59 -10.93 -6.41
N ILE A 127 -7.48 -10.58 -5.75
CA ILE A 127 -6.18 -11.26 -5.96
C ILE A 127 -6.30 -12.77 -5.70
N LEU A 128 -6.97 -13.18 -4.62
CA LEU A 128 -7.18 -14.58 -4.31
C LEU A 128 -8.02 -15.28 -5.38
N LYS A 129 -9.11 -14.66 -5.84
CA LYS A 129 -9.95 -15.21 -6.92
C LYS A 129 -9.13 -15.41 -8.20
N ASP A 130 -8.34 -14.42 -8.59
CA ASP A 130 -7.50 -14.48 -9.79
C ASP A 130 -6.46 -15.59 -9.69
N TYR A 131 -5.80 -15.72 -8.53
CA TYR A 131 -4.87 -16.81 -8.27
C TYR A 131 -5.53 -18.19 -8.41
N LEU A 132 -6.71 -18.39 -7.80
CA LEU A 132 -7.45 -19.65 -7.87
C LEU A 132 -7.92 -19.97 -9.29
N GLN A 133 -8.34 -18.97 -10.06
CA GLN A 133 -8.71 -19.14 -11.47
C GLN A 133 -7.50 -19.56 -12.31
N LYS A 134 -6.35 -18.87 -12.15
CA LYS A 134 -5.10 -19.24 -12.83
C LYS A 134 -4.65 -20.65 -12.47
N TYR A 135 -4.77 -21.05 -11.20
CA TYR A 135 -4.41 -22.40 -10.79
C TYR A 135 -5.30 -23.47 -11.45
N LYS A 136 -6.61 -23.21 -11.54
CA LYS A 136 -7.57 -24.12 -12.23
C LYS A 136 -7.28 -24.24 -13.72
N THR A 137 -6.89 -23.15 -14.40
CA THR A 137 -6.56 -23.20 -15.83
C THR A 137 -5.24 -23.95 -16.09
N LEU A 138 -4.23 -23.79 -15.24
CA LEU A 138 -2.99 -24.59 -15.29
C LEU A 138 -3.28 -26.09 -15.14
N LYS A 139 -4.09 -26.48 -14.14
CA LYS A 139 -4.54 -27.87 -13.96
C LYS A 139 -5.31 -28.41 -15.16
N LYS A 140 -6.09 -27.59 -15.86
CA LYS A 140 -6.85 -27.99 -17.06
C LYS A 140 -5.95 -28.12 -18.31
N GLY A 141 -4.81 -27.42 -18.34
CA GLY A 141 -3.81 -27.47 -19.42
C GLY A 141 -2.88 -28.69 -19.35
N GLU A 142 -2.67 -29.29 -18.17
CA GLU A 142 -1.85 -30.50 -17.98
C GLU A 142 -2.54 -31.81 -18.44
N TYR A 143 -3.81 -31.78 -18.83
CA TYR A 143 -4.55 -32.92 -19.40
C TYR A 143 -4.67 -32.87 -20.93
N ARG A 144 -3.70 -32.28 -21.63
CA ARG A 144 -3.59 -32.44 -23.08
C ARG A 144 -2.20 -32.98 -23.44
N ILE A 145 -2.26 -34.20 -23.98
CA ILE A 145 -1.31 -34.98 -24.79
C ILE A 145 -0.13 -35.69 -24.10
N TYR A 146 -0.39 -36.92 -23.64
CA TYR A 146 0.42 -38.11 -24.01
C TYR A 146 -0.52 -39.31 -24.15
N GLY A 147 -1.00 -39.56 -25.38
CA GLY A 147 -1.77 -40.74 -25.72
C GLY A 147 -1.89 -40.87 -27.23
N ALA A 148 -1.55 -42.06 -27.75
CA ALA A 148 -1.25 -42.44 -29.14
C ALA A 148 0.16 -42.00 -29.57
N ASP A 149 1.11 -42.90 -29.88
CA ASP A 149 0.99 -44.04 -30.79
C ASP A 149 1.77 -45.29 -30.31
N HIS A 150 1.23 -46.47 -30.65
CA HIS A 150 1.90 -47.77 -30.70
C HIS A 150 2.27 -48.09 -32.14
#